data_AF-A0A348VU67-F1
#
_entry.id   AF-A0A348VU67-F1
#
_cell.length_a   1.000
_cell.length_b   1.000
_cell.length_c   1.000
_cell.angle_alpha   90.00
_cell.angle_beta   90.00
_cell.angle_gamma   90.00
#
_symmetry.space_group_name_H-M   'P 1'
#
loop_
_entity.id
_entity.type
_entity.pdbx_description
1 polymer ?
#
loop_
_entity_poly.entity_id
_entity_poly.type
_entity_poly.pdbx_seq_one_letter_code
_entity_poly.pdbx_strand_id
1 'polypeptide(L)' 'MNGENKIDLNSCLDEEQVRVLIDLEATTRQSIASLLRESLELYVRFKRGEAAYNESPNSPIVFECSPDRGGNS' A
#
# COMPACT_ATOMS: atom_id res chain seq x y z
N MET A 1 1.96 29.14 0.75
CA MET A 1 2.37 28.69 -0.59
C MET A 1 1.88 27.26 -0.75
N ASN A 2 0.78 27.06 -1.48
CA ASN A 2 0.23 25.73 -1.72
C ASN A 2 1.11 25.06 -2.78
N GLY A 3 2.01 24.16 -2.33
CA GLY A 3 2.75 23.29 -3.23
C GLY A 3 1.75 22.35 -3.91
N GLU A 4 1.47 22.60 -5.18
CA GLU A 4 0.74 21.67 -6.03
C GLU A 4 1.51 20.34 -6.01
N ASN A 5 0.92 19.35 -5.35
CA ASN A 5 1.45 18.00 -5.29
C ASN A 5 1.28 17.42 -6.70
N LYS A 6 2.25 17.71 -7.59
CA LYS A 6 2.31 17.13 -8.94
C LYS A 6 2.45 15.63 -8.76
N ILE A 7 1.33 14.92 -8.86
CA ILE A 7 1.32 13.47 -8.94
C ILE A 7 2.07 13.12 -10.22
N ASP A 8 3.26 12.55 -10.06
CA ASP A 8 4.03 12.05 -11.19
C ASP A 8 3.32 10.82 -11.76
N LEU A 9 2.53 11.04 -12.81
CA LEU A 9 1.80 9.98 -13.51
C LEU A 9 2.75 9.01 -14.25
N ASN A 10 4.06 9.30 -14.28
CA ASN A 10 5.07 8.45 -14.89
C ASN A 10 5.86 7.62 -13.87
N SER A 11 5.40 7.50 -12.62
CA SER A 11 6.03 6.58 -11.66
C SER A 11 5.84 5.13 -12.13
N CYS A 12 6.87 4.57 -12.76
CA CYS A 12 6.92 3.16 -13.11
C CYS A 12 7.41 2.34 -11.91
N LEU A 13 6.96 1.10 -11.83
CA LEU A 13 7.52 0.12 -10.91
C LEU A 13 8.93 -0.24 -11.37
N ASP A 14 9.83 -0.42 -10.41
CA ASP A 14 11.15 -0.96 -10.70
C ASP A 14 11.09 -2.49 -10.95
N GLU A 15 12.20 -3.05 -11.44
CA GLU A 15 12.27 -4.47 -11.79
C GLU A 15 12.01 -5.40 -10.60
N GLU A 16 12.47 -5.03 -9.40
CA GLU A 16 12.28 -5.84 -8.20
C GLU A 16 10.81 -5.86 -7.78
N GLN A 17 10.15 -4.71 -7.80
CA GLN A 17 8.72 -4.58 -7.54
C GLN A 17 7.89 -5.41 -8.53
N VAL A 18 8.27 -5.40 -9.82
CA VAL A 18 7.60 -6.23 -10.84
C VAL A 18 7.79 -7.71 -10.54
N ARG A 19 8.99 -8.17 -10.17
CA ARG A 19 9.24 -9.58 -9.80
C ARG A 19 8.38 -10.02 -8.62
N VAL A 20 8.29 -9.20 -7.58
CA VAL A 20 7.47 -9.49 -6.39
C VAL A 20 5.98 -9.62 -6.76
N LEU A 21 5.46 -8.77 -7.64
CA LEU A 21 4.08 -8.86 -8.10
C LEU A 21 3.80 -10.15 -8.90
N ILE A 22 4.75 -10.60 -9.71
CA ILE A 22 4.65 -11.87 -10.45
C ILE A 22 4.62 -13.06 -9.48
N ASP A 23 5.52 -13.06 -8.48
CA ASP A 23 5.56 -14.11 -7.45
C ASP A 23 4.26 -14.15 -6.62
N LEU A 24 3.70 -12.98 -6.31
CA LEU A 24 2.41 -12.84 -5.64
C LEU A 24 1.24 -13.36 -6.49
N GLU A 25 1.20 -13.06 -7.79
CA GLU A 25 0.19 -13.61 -8.70
C GLU A 25 0.27 -15.14 -8.76
N ALA A 26 1.47 -15.70 -8.85
CA ALA A 26 1.68 -17.15 -8.84
C ALA A 26 1.22 -17.80 -7.52
N THR A 27 1.46 -17.13 -6.38
CA THR A 27 1.14 -17.63 -5.04
C THR A 27 -0.35 -17.54 -4.72
N THR A 28 -0.97 -16.40 -5.03
CA THR A 28 -2.37 -16.12 -4.70
C THR A 28 -3.35 -16.60 -5.76
N ARG A 29 -2.85 -16.88 -6.98
CA ARG A 29 -3.65 -17.14 -8.19
C ARG A 29 -4.62 -16.01 -8.54
N GLN A 30 -4.34 -14.79 -8.06
CA GLN A 30 -5.06 -13.57 -8.41
C GLN A 30 -4.25 -12.77 -9.41
N SER A 31 -4.93 -12.11 -10.35
CA SER A 31 -4.23 -11.24 -11.29
C SER A 31 -3.58 -10.05 -10.58
N ILE A 32 -2.42 -9.62 -11.09
CA ILE A 32 -1.70 -8.43 -10.58
C ILE A 32 -2.64 -7.21 -10.49
N ALA A 33 -3.50 -7.02 -11.48
CA ALA A 33 -4.46 -5.91 -11.49
C ALA A 33 -5.44 -5.95 -10.30
N SER A 34 -5.92 -7.13 -9.93
CA SER A 34 -6.80 -7.30 -8.77
C SER A 34 -6.06 -7.04 -7.47
N LEU A 35 -4.83 -7.56 -7.32
CA LEU A 35 -3.98 -7.33 -6.16
C LEU A 35 -3.68 -5.84 -5.93
N LEU A 36 -3.34 -5.12 -7.01
CA LEU A 36 -3.10 -3.67 -6.95
C LEU A 36 -4.38 -2.91 -6.58
N ARG A 37 -5.52 -3.30 -7.12
CA ARG A 37 -6.80 -2.67 -6.80
C ARG A 37 -7.17 -2.84 -5.33
N GLU A 38 -7.09 -4.08 -4.82
CA GLU A 38 -7.41 -4.41 -3.43
C GLU A 38 -6.46 -3.69 -2.45
N SER A 39 -5.16 -3.70 -2.73
CA SER A 39 -4.16 -3.02 -1.90
C SER A 39 -4.32 -1.50 -1.89
N LEU A 40 -4.65 -0.89 -3.04
CA LEU A 40 -4.97 0.55 -3.11
C LEU A 40 -6.23 0.89 -2.32
N GLU A 41 -7.28 0.08 -2.43
CA GLU A 41 -8.51 0.28 -1.68
C GLU A 41 -8.27 0.19 -0.16
N LEU A 42 -7.49 -0.79 0.28
CA LEU A 42 -7.08 -0.93 1.68
C LEU A 42 -6.25 0.27 2.14
N TYR A 43 -5.27 0.71 1.35
CA TYR A 43 -4.45 1.88 1.67
C TYR A 43 -5.27 3.16 1.81
N VAL A 44 -6.23 3.40 0.90
CA VAL A 44 -7.12 4.55 0.96
C VAL A 44 -7.99 4.52 2.22
N ARG A 45 -8.59 3.36 2.53
CA ARG A 45 -9.40 3.18 3.76
C ARG A 45 -8.57 3.41 5.02
N PHE A 46 -7.33 2.89 5.05
CA PHE A 46 -6.40 3.12 6.15
C PHE A 46 -6.07 4.60 6.33
N LYS A 47 -5.72 5.32 5.25
CA LYS A 47 -5.42 6.76 5.30
C LYS A 47 -6.60 7.61 5.73
N ARG A 48 -7.84 7.16 5.48
CA ARG A 48 -9.06 7.82 5.93
C ARG A 48 -9.48 7.50 7.36
N GLY A 49 -8.76 6.60 8.05
CA GLY A 49 -9.14 6.13 9.38
C GLY A 49 -10.39 5.22 9.38
N GLU A 50 -10.77 4.69 8.21
CA GLU A 50 -11.94 3.81 8.02
C GLU A 50 -11.58 2.33 8.22
N ALA A 51 -10.34 2.04 8.64
CA ALA A 51 -9.87 0.67 8.86
C ALA A 51 -10.49 0.05 10.11
N ALA A 52 -11.71 -0.47 10.00
CA ALA A 52 -12.20 -1.50 10.89
C ALA A 52 -11.48 -2.81 10.55
N TYR A 53 -10.35 -3.07 11.21
CA TYR A 53 -9.69 -4.38 11.19
C TYR A 53 -10.62 -5.40 11.85
N ASN A 54 -11.39 -6.14 11.05
CA ASN A 54 -11.95 -7.40 11.51
C ASN A 54 -10.82 -8.43 11.42
N GLU A 55 -10.10 -8.63 12.52
CA GLU A 55 -9.06 -9.66 12.63
C GLU A 55 -9.65 -11.04 12.26
N SER A 56 -9.29 -11.53 11.08
CA SER A 56 -9.53 -12.92 10.69
C SER A 56 -8.26 -13.72 11.05
N PRO A 57 -8.39 -14.91 11.67
CA PRO A 57 -7.33 -15.56 12.46
C PRO A 57 -6.13 -16.13 11.67
N ASN A 58 -5.99 -15.86 10.38
CA ASN A 58 -4.90 -16.36 9.52
C ASN A 58 -4.02 -15.23 8.92
N SER A 59 -3.81 -14.15 9.68
CA SER A 59 -3.14 -12.91 9.22
C SER A 59 -1.64 -13.08 8.86
N PRO A 60 -1.14 -12.32 7.87
CA PRO A 60 -0.23 -11.24 8.26
C PRO A 60 -0.55 -9.92 7.53
N ILE A 61 -0.66 -8.84 8.31
CA ILE A 61 -0.53 -7.46 7.83
C ILE A 61 0.36 -6.72 8.81
N VAL A 62 1.52 -6.24 8.37
CA VAL A 62 2.36 -5.33 9.14
C VAL A 62 2.86 -4.21 8.23
N PHE A 63 2.29 -3.02 8.39
CA PHE A 63 2.86 -1.77 7.89
C PHE A 63 3.47 -1.03 9.08
N GLU A 64 4.77 -1.20 9.29
CA GLU A 64 5.53 -0.35 10.22
C GLU A 64 6.33 0.70 9.44
N CYS A 65 5.88 1.95 9.53
CA CYS A 65 6.74 3.12 9.40
C CYS A 65 6.23 4.22 10.34
N SER A 66 6.76 4.21 11.56
CA SER A 66 6.92 5.40 12.40
C SER A 66 8.12 5.14 13.31
N PRO A 67 9.17 5.99 13.23
CA PRO A 67 9.20 7.19 14.07
C PRO A 67 9.69 8.42 13.26
N ASP A 68 9.47 9.67 13.64
CA ASP A 68 9.17 10.24 14.94
C ASP A 68 8.33 11.52 14.77
N ARG A 69 7.44 11.74 15.73
CA ARG A 69 6.70 12.99 15.89
C ARG A 69 7.52 13.86 16.84
N GLY A 70 8.64 14.42 16.36
CA GLY A 70 9.45 15.38 17.11
C GLY A 70 9.71 16.61 16.25
N GLY A 71 9.40 17.83 16.66
CA GLY A 71 8.75 18.34 17.85
C GLY A 71 8.59 19.85 17.63
N ASN A 72 7.45 20.40 18.04
CA ASN A 72 7.34 21.85 18.18
C ASN A 72 8.23 22.28 19.35
N SER A 73 9.17 23.17 19.09
CA SER A 73 9.65 24.20 20.02
C SER A 73 10.19 25.37 19.21
#